data_AF-A0AAN7SPY6-F1
#
_entry.id   AF-A0AAN7SPY6-F1
#
_cell.length_a   1.000
_cell.length_b   1.000
_cell.length_c   1.000
_cell.angle_alpha   90.00
_cell.angle_beta   90.00
_cell.angle_gamma   90.00
#
_symmetry.space_group_name_H-M   'P 1'
#
loop_
_entity.id
_entity.type
_entity.pdbx_description
1 polymer ?
#
loop_
_entity_poly.entity_id
_entity_poly.type
_entity_poly.pdbx_seq_one_letter_code
_entity_poly.pdbx_strand_id
1 'polypeptide(L)'
;MLLFLIYEDLYLYAYDTLNFLMEEFNTHKYTIKAEVVTRRVTKLCIVYYTLAFVNYITVPFIDYSNCVNRNTSDTALTCGLPSPESLPFDTTKNPGYAITYILQALAAGFCIKSATQPLMTSASIIYHIIGHLYMIQDELTSLFEQTSNERKDKLKQIIRHHSAVIELNNSICKGLNQMLLMYTVMLAIIFSVCGFQMLNIIVTKIEFWAIQRYLVVFLGYSMICWFLSFLGQMLMDESTRVATCAYNIEWYTESLEFQHMIKFLILRANEPLVVRSASISNVSFGSFAKVVSTTYSYLAMMYKMMILNETK
;
A
#
# COMPACT_ATOMS: atom_id res chain seq x y z
N MET A 1 18.35 5.84 -1.72
CA MET A 1 19.27 5.26 -0.71
C MET A 1 18.97 5.78 0.69
N LEU A 2 19.03 7.09 0.95
CA LEU A 2 18.76 7.65 2.29
C LEU A 2 17.37 7.31 2.88
N LEU A 3 16.31 7.38 2.05
CA LEU A 3 14.96 6.98 2.46
C LEU A 3 14.80 5.48 2.72
N PHE A 4 15.63 4.64 2.09
CA PHE A 4 15.60 3.20 2.31
C PHE A 4 16.20 2.85 3.69
N LEU A 5 17.29 3.52 4.07
CA LEU A 5 17.90 3.36 5.40
C LEU A 5 16.96 3.84 6.51
N ILE A 6 16.34 5.02 6.35
CA ILE A 6 15.33 5.53 7.30
C ILE A 6 14.16 4.54 7.46
N TYR A 7 13.75 3.89 6.36
CA TYR A 7 12.70 2.88 6.41
C TYR A 7 13.13 1.59 7.12
N GLU A 8 14.37 1.15 6.90
CA GLU A 8 14.92 -0.03 7.53
C GLU A 8 15.02 0.15 9.05
N ASP A 9 15.50 1.31 9.51
CA ASP A 9 15.53 1.67 10.93
C ASP A 9 14.12 1.71 11.54
N LEU A 10 13.15 2.30 10.83
CA LEU A 10 11.76 2.33 11.26
C LEU A 10 11.15 0.92 11.34
N TYR A 11 11.46 0.05 10.38
CA TYR A 11 10.99 -1.32 10.34
C TYR A 11 11.54 -2.14 11.51
N LEU A 12 12.84 -2.03 11.79
CA LEU A 12 13.47 -2.69 12.93
C LEU A 12 12.84 -2.21 14.24
N TYR A 13 12.66 -0.91 14.41
CA TYR A 13 11.96 -0.34 15.57
C TYR A 13 10.54 -0.89 15.72
N ALA A 14 9.76 -0.93 14.63
CA ALA A 14 8.39 -1.44 14.67
C ALA A 14 8.37 -2.95 14.99
N TYR A 15 9.30 -3.73 14.44
CA TYR A 15 9.43 -5.15 14.69
C TYR A 15 9.78 -5.46 16.15
N ASP A 16 10.78 -4.77 16.71
CA ASP A 16 11.21 -4.94 18.10
C ASP A 16 10.10 -4.54 19.07
N THR A 17 9.42 -3.42 18.80
CA THR A 17 8.29 -2.97 19.62
C THR A 17 7.11 -3.95 19.54
N LEU A 18 6.79 -4.49 18.36
CA LEU A 18 5.75 -5.50 18.21
C LEU A 18 6.10 -6.80 18.94
N ASN A 19 7.35 -7.26 18.89
CA ASN A 19 7.81 -8.43 19.63
C ASN A 19 7.68 -8.22 21.15
N PHE A 20 8.11 -7.05 21.63
CA PHE A 20 7.94 -6.67 23.04
C PHE A 20 6.46 -6.70 23.46
N LEU A 21 5.57 -6.10 22.67
CA LEU A 21 4.12 -6.13 22.94
C LEU A 21 3.53 -7.54 22.88
N MET A 22 4.03 -8.40 21.98
CA MET A 22 3.61 -9.79 21.90
C MET A 22 3.94 -10.57 23.17
N GLU A 23 5.15 -10.39 23.71
CA GLU A 23 5.58 -11.03 24.95
C GLU A 23 4.88 -10.45 26.18
N GLU A 24 4.77 -9.12 26.27
CA GLU A 24 4.17 -8.44 27.43
C GLU A 24 2.67 -8.75 27.57
N PHE A 25 1.93 -8.77 26.46
CA PHE A 25 0.47 -8.94 26.47
C PHE A 25 0.00 -10.31 25.99
N ASN A 26 0.91 -11.26 25.74
CA ASN A 26 0.60 -12.64 25.29
C ASN A 26 -0.31 -12.68 24.05
N THR A 27 -0.01 -11.87 23.03
CA THR A 27 -0.90 -11.65 21.88
C THR A 27 -0.74 -12.68 20.74
N HIS A 28 -0.09 -13.82 21.00
CA HIS A 28 0.34 -14.80 19.99
C HIS A 28 -0.77 -15.25 19.03
N LYS A 29 -1.99 -15.49 19.54
CA LYS A 29 -3.10 -15.97 18.72
C LYS A 29 -3.49 -14.97 17.61
N TYR A 30 -3.57 -13.69 17.97
CA TYR A 30 -3.98 -12.63 17.05
C TYR A 30 -2.85 -12.23 16.11
N THR A 31 -1.60 -12.25 16.57
CA THR A 31 -0.45 -11.99 15.70
C THR A 31 -0.21 -13.10 14.69
N ILE A 32 -0.40 -14.38 15.04
CA ILE A 32 -0.37 -15.48 14.06
C ILE A 32 -1.47 -15.30 12.99
N LYS A 33 -2.69 -14.92 13.39
CA LYS A 33 -3.77 -14.65 12.44
C LYS A 33 -3.41 -13.46 11.53
N ALA A 34 -2.78 -12.42 12.09
CA ALA A 34 -2.30 -11.26 11.37
C ALA A 34 -1.27 -11.62 10.31
N GLU A 35 -0.27 -12.41 10.69
CA GLU A 35 0.78 -12.90 9.79
C GLU A 35 0.23 -13.76 8.66
N VAL A 36 -0.72 -14.66 8.94
CA VAL A 36 -1.28 -15.55 7.91
C VAL A 36 -2.00 -14.75 6.82
N VAL A 37 -2.81 -13.77 7.20
CA VAL A 37 -3.53 -12.92 6.23
C VAL A 37 -2.55 -12.08 5.43
N THR A 38 -1.64 -11.38 6.12
CA THR A 38 -0.64 -10.54 5.45
C THR A 38 0.22 -11.37 4.50
N ARG A 39 0.69 -12.55 4.93
CA ARG A 39 1.48 -13.46 4.09
C ARG A 39 0.71 -13.93 2.86
N ARG A 40 -0.60 -14.18 2.96
CA ARG A 40 -1.43 -14.53 1.80
C ARG A 40 -1.50 -13.39 0.79
N VAL A 41 -1.77 -12.17 1.27
CA VAL A 41 -1.82 -10.99 0.38
C VAL A 41 -0.47 -10.71 -0.25
N THR A 42 0.61 -10.71 0.53
CA THR A 42 1.97 -10.52 0.04
C THR A 42 2.34 -11.56 -1.02
N LYS A 43 1.95 -12.83 -0.85
CA LYS A 43 2.13 -13.86 -1.88
C LYS A 43 1.37 -13.54 -3.17
N LEU A 44 0.10 -13.11 -3.08
CA LEU A 44 -0.68 -12.71 -4.25
C LEU A 44 -0.06 -11.52 -4.98
N CYS A 45 0.41 -10.50 -4.25
CA CYS A 45 1.13 -9.38 -4.82
C CYS A 45 2.44 -9.83 -5.49
N ILE A 46 3.23 -10.68 -4.83
CA ILE A 46 4.47 -11.21 -5.42
C ILE A 46 4.17 -11.95 -6.73
N VAL A 47 3.15 -12.83 -6.75
CA VAL A 47 2.74 -13.53 -7.97
C VAL A 47 2.35 -12.54 -9.07
N TYR A 48 1.51 -11.56 -8.76
CA TYR A 48 1.11 -10.52 -9.70
C TYR A 48 2.33 -9.77 -10.28
N TYR A 49 3.24 -9.30 -9.44
CA TYR A 49 4.42 -8.55 -9.86
C TYR A 49 5.41 -9.41 -10.64
N THR A 50 5.52 -10.71 -10.33
CA THR A 50 6.32 -11.63 -11.15
C THR A 50 5.70 -11.84 -12.53
N LEU A 51 4.37 -11.95 -12.64
CA LEU A 51 3.68 -12.04 -13.92
C LEU A 51 3.81 -10.74 -14.72
N ALA A 52 3.71 -9.58 -14.06
CA ALA A 52 3.92 -8.27 -14.68
C ALA A 52 5.35 -8.12 -15.20
N PHE A 53 6.35 -8.61 -14.46
CA PHE A 53 7.74 -8.63 -14.90
C PHE A 53 7.96 -9.53 -16.12
N VAL A 54 7.39 -10.74 -16.10
CA VAL A 54 7.43 -11.65 -17.26
C VAL A 54 6.77 -10.97 -18.47
N ASN A 55 5.62 -10.32 -18.28
CA ASN A 55 4.94 -9.57 -19.34
C ASN A 55 5.80 -8.42 -19.89
N TYR A 56 6.44 -7.64 -19.03
CA TYR A 56 7.33 -6.55 -19.43
C TYR A 56 8.48 -7.03 -20.33
N ILE A 57 9.02 -8.21 -20.06
CA ILE A 57 10.12 -8.83 -20.79
C ILE A 57 9.65 -9.48 -22.11
N THR A 58 8.46 -10.08 -22.14
CA THR A 58 8.00 -10.86 -23.30
C THR A 58 7.26 -10.04 -24.36
N VAL A 59 6.50 -9.01 -23.97
CA VAL A 59 5.70 -8.18 -24.89
C VAL A 59 6.53 -7.54 -26.01
N PRO A 60 7.76 -7.03 -25.79
CA PRO A 60 8.59 -6.46 -26.86
C PRO A 60 8.90 -7.43 -28.00
N PHE A 61 8.98 -8.74 -27.73
CA PHE A 61 9.18 -9.76 -28.77
C PHE A 61 7.89 -10.05 -29.53
N ILE A 62 6.75 -10.03 -28.83
CA ILE A 62 5.43 -10.25 -29.43
C ILE A 62 5.08 -9.06 -30.35
N ASP A 63 5.34 -7.83 -29.91
CA ASP A 63 5.07 -6.60 -30.69
C ASP A 63 6.21 -6.25 -31.67
N TYR A 64 7.20 -7.13 -31.87
CA TYR A 64 8.38 -6.84 -32.68
C TYR A 64 8.02 -6.48 -34.13
N SER A 65 7.19 -7.29 -34.80
CA SER A 65 6.77 -7.05 -36.18
C SER A 65 6.03 -5.73 -36.34
N ASN A 66 5.14 -5.42 -35.39
CA ASN A 66 4.38 -4.17 -35.38
C ASN A 66 5.29 -2.97 -35.14
N CYS A 67 6.29 -3.09 -34.26
CA CYS A 67 7.29 -2.06 -34.03
C CYS A 67 8.07 -1.74 -35.30
N VAL A 68 8.53 -2.76 -36.03
CA VAL A 68 9.25 -2.59 -37.30
C VAL A 68 8.38 -1.88 -38.34
N ASN A 69 7.10 -2.24 -38.45
CA ASN A 69 6.17 -1.58 -39.37
C ASN A 69 5.95 -0.09 -39.04
N ARG A 70 5.97 0.28 -37.74
CA ARG A 70 5.83 1.67 -37.28
C ARG A 70 7.09 2.51 -37.49
N ASN A 71 8.28 1.91 -37.43
CA ASN A 71 9.57 2.61 -37.53
C ASN A 71 10.03 2.91 -38.98
N THR A 72 9.11 3.01 -39.95
CA THR A 72 9.43 3.33 -41.35
C THR A 72 9.94 4.78 -41.55
N SER A 73 9.96 5.61 -40.51
CA SER A 73 10.45 6.99 -40.51
C SER A 73 11.67 7.15 -39.59
N ASP A 74 12.88 6.95 -40.12
CA ASP A 74 14.23 7.44 -39.73
C ASP A 74 14.67 7.75 -38.28
N THR A 75 13.89 7.45 -37.24
CA THR A 75 14.36 7.50 -35.85
C THR A 75 14.77 6.09 -35.42
N ALA A 76 16.08 5.91 -35.20
CA ALA A 76 16.75 4.66 -34.82
C ALA A 76 16.33 4.13 -33.43
N LEU A 77 15.07 3.74 -33.29
CA LEU A 77 14.56 3.09 -32.08
C LEU A 77 14.65 1.57 -32.25
N THR A 78 15.49 0.93 -31.45
CA THR A 78 15.71 -0.52 -31.51
C THR A 78 14.48 -1.29 -31.03
N CYS A 79 13.78 -1.95 -31.96
CA CYS A 79 12.65 -2.82 -31.65
C CYS A 79 13.10 -4.07 -30.86
N GLY A 80 12.21 -4.62 -30.03
CA GLY A 80 12.49 -5.81 -29.21
C GLY A 80 13.09 -5.53 -27.83
N LEU A 81 13.54 -4.30 -27.56
CA LEU A 81 13.96 -3.88 -26.21
C LEU A 81 12.74 -3.53 -25.33
N PRO A 82 12.72 -3.93 -24.05
CA PRO A 82 11.67 -3.53 -23.10
C PRO A 82 11.50 -2.01 -22.95
N SER A 83 12.61 -1.27 -22.86
CA SER A 83 12.61 0.19 -22.94
C SER A 83 13.53 0.64 -24.08
N PRO A 84 12.98 0.96 -25.26
CA PRO A 84 13.81 1.45 -26.35
C PRO A 84 14.39 2.82 -26.00
N GLU A 85 15.71 2.93 -25.96
CA GLU A 85 16.45 4.12 -25.53
C GLU A 85 17.60 4.42 -26.50
N SER A 86 17.87 5.71 -26.73
CA SER A 86 19.02 6.14 -27.52
C SER A 86 20.29 6.04 -26.67
N LEU A 87 21.10 5.00 -26.91
CA LEU A 87 22.35 4.76 -26.20
C LEU A 87 23.56 5.16 -27.06
N PRO A 88 24.70 5.53 -26.45
CA PRO A 88 25.91 5.98 -27.18
C PRO A 88 26.62 4.85 -27.95
N PHE A 89 26.12 3.62 -27.86
CA PHE A 89 26.64 2.45 -28.55
C PHE A 89 25.52 1.74 -29.33
N ASP A 90 25.90 1.02 -30.39
CA ASP A 90 24.95 0.35 -31.28
C ASP A 90 24.23 -0.82 -30.58
N THR A 91 22.93 -0.65 -30.33
CA THR A 91 22.05 -1.65 -29.71
C THR A 91 21.35 -2.54 -30.74
N THR A 92 21.53 -2.29 -32.03
CA THR A 92 20.90 -3.08 -33.10
C THR A 92 21.63 -4.39 -33.38
N LYS A 93 22.92 -4.47 -32.99
CA LYS A 93 23.79 -5.63 -33.24
C LYS A 93 24.18 -6.35 -31.94
N ASN A 94 24.43 -7.64 -32.06
CA ASN A 94 25.08 -8.41 -31.00
C ASN A 94 26.57 -8.03 -30.90
N PRO A 95 27.15 -7.92 -29.69
CA PRO A 95 26.60 -8.27 -28.36
C PRO A 95 25.83 -7.14 -27.64
N GLY A 96 25.83 -5.91 -28.19
CA GLY A 96 25.25 -4.73 -27.53
C GLY A 96 23.75 -4.87 -27.20
N TYR A 97 22.97 -5.46 -28.11
CA TYR A 97 21.56 -5.78 -27.88
C TYR A 97 21.37 -6.67 -26.64
N ALA A 98 22.07 -7.82 -26.59
CA ALA A 98 21.93 -8.79 -25.51
C ALA A 98 22.33 -8.20 -24.15
N ILE A 99 23.42 -7.43 -24.10
CA ILE A 99 23.88 -6.76 -22.89
C ILE A 99 22.82 -5.75 -22.40
N THR A 100 22.33 -4.90 -23.29
CA THR A 100 21.31 -3.88 -22.94
C THR A 100 20.03 -4.54 -22.44
N TYR A 101 19.59 -5.59 -23.10
CA TYR A 101 18.41 -6.36 -22.72
C TYR A 101 18.54 -6.94 -21.29
N ILE A 102 19.67 -7.59 -21.00
CA ILE A 102 19.94 -8.16 -19.67
C ILE A 102 19.96 -7.05 -18.61
N LEU A 103 20.62 -5.92 -18.90
CA LEU A 103 20.69 -4.79 -17.97
C LEU A 103 19.31 -4.19 -17.69
N GLN A 104 18.47 -4.00 -18.72
CA GLN A 104 17.10 -3.51 -18.56
C GLN A 104 16.22 -4.49 -17.77
N ALA A 105 16.37 -5.80 -18.00
CA ALA A 105 15.65 -6.83 -17.24
C ALA A 105 16.05 -6.82 -15.76
N LEU A 106 17.35 -6.74 -15.46
CA LEU A 106 17.85 -6.67 -14.08
C LEU A 106 17.39 -5.38 -13.38
N ALA A 107 17.50 -4.24 -14.06
CA ALA A 107 17.05 -2.96 -13.54
C ALA A 107 15.54 -2.94 -13.26
N ALA A 108 14.72 -3.43 -14.20
CA ALA A 108 13.27 -3.53 -14.01
C ALA A 108 12.89 -4.43 -12.83
N GLY A 109 13.55 -5.59 -12.69
CA GLY A 109 13.34 -6.49 -11.56
C GLY A 109 13.66 -5.84 -10.21
N PHE A 110 14.79 -5.11 -10.14
CA PHE A 110 15.17 -4.37 -8.94
C PHE A 110 14.17 -3.25 -8.60
N CYS A 111 13.73 -2.48 -9.59
CA CYS A 111 12.74 -1.41 -9.40
C CYS A 111 11.40 -1.94 -8.87
N ILE A 112 10.89 -3.04 -9.43
CA ILE A 112 9.63 -3.65 -8.97
C ILE A 112 9.77 -4.12 -7.51
N LYS A 113 10.86 -4.80 -7.15
CA LYS A 113 11.09 -5.27 -5.78
C LYS A 113 11.22 -4.10 -4.78
N SER A 114 12.04 -3.11 -5.12
CA SER A 114 12.28 -1.94 -4.25
C SER A 114 11.03 -1.07 -4.08
N ALA A 115 10.15 -0.96 -5.08
CA ALA A 115 8.90 -0.22 -4.98
C ALA A 115 7.85 -0.96 -4.13
N THR A 116 7.76 -2.28 -4.24
CA THR A 116 6.69 -3.09 -3.61
C THR A 116 7.00 -3.45 -2.15
N GLN A 117 8.25 -3.77 -1.83
CA GLN A 117 8.66 -4.28 -0.52
C GLN A 117 8.28 -3.36 0.65
N PRO A 118 8.52 -2.03 0.59
CA PRO A 118 8.26 -1.17 1.74
C PRO A 118 6.76 -0.99 2.02
N LEU A 119 5.93 -1.02 0.98
CA LEU A 119 4.48 -0.90 1.14
C LEU A 119 3.87 -2.15 1.76
N MET A 120 4.35 -3.33 1.36
CA MET A 120 3.88 -4.60 1.93
C MET A 120 4.31 -4.77 3.38
N THR A 121 5.51 -4.33 3.74
CA THR A 121 5.97 -4.35 5.14
C THR A 121 5.24 -3.30 5.99
N SER A 122 4.97 -2.11 5.45
CA SER A 122 4.11 -1.10 6.11
C SER A 122 2.69 -1.62 6.34
N ALA A 123 2.11 -2.29 5.34
CA ALA A 123 0.80 -2.94 5.45
C ALA A 123 0.78 -4.04 6.52
N SER A 124 1.85 -4.84 6.61
CA SER A 124 2.02 -5.85 7.67
C SER A 124 1.94 -5.23 9.06
N ILE A 125 2.73 -4.17 9.29
CA ILE A 125 2.79 -3.48 10.57
C ILE A 125 1.41 -2.91 10.95
N ILE A 126 0.71 -2.26 10.01
CA ILE A 126 -0.65 -1.77 10.23
C ILE A 126 -1.59 -2.92 10.61
N TYR A 127 -1.49 -4.06 9.94
CA TYR A 127 -2.33 -5.23 10.25
C TYR A 127 -2.04 -5.81 11.64
N HIS A 128 -0.78 -5.79 12.11
CA HIS A 128 -0.43 -6.18 13.47
C HIS A 128 -1.04 -5.24 14.52
N ILE A 129 -1.01 -3.92 14.28
CA ILE A 129 -1.69 -2.93 15.14
C ILE A 129 -3.19 -3.25 15.22
N ILE A 130 -3.82 -3.55 14.08
CA ILE A 130 -5.24 -3.96 14.07
C ILE A 130 -5.46 -5.25 14.87
N GLY A 131 -4.54 -6.21 14.78
CA GLY A 131 -4.56 -7.43 15.59
C GLY A 131 -4.57 -7.14 17.10
N HIS A 132 -3.76 -6.18 17.56
CA HIS A 132 -3.77 -5.76 18.97
C HIS A 132 -5.09 -5.06 19.35
N LEU A 133 -5.69 -4.26 18.47
CA LEU A 133 -7.00 -3.66 18.71
C LEU A 133 -8.10 -4.71 18.84
N TYR A 134 -8.11 -5.75 18.01
CA TYR A 134 -9.04 -6.87 18.16
C TYR A 134 -8.90 -7.57 19.51
N MET A 135 -7.67 -7.76 19.97
CA MET A 135 -7.42 -8.38 21.28
C MET A 135 -7.95 -7.51 22.41
N ILE A 136 -7.70 -6.20 22.38
CA ILE A 136 -8.24 -5.25 23.36
C ILE A 136 -9.78 -5.32 23.38
N GLN A 137 -10.44 -5.42 22.22
CA GLN A 137 -11.90 -5.57 22.14
C GLN A 137 -12.40 -6.87 22.80
N ASP A 138 -11.70 -7.98 22.57
CA ASP A 138 -12.00 -9.31 23.14
C ASP A 138 -11.81 -9.33 24.66
N GLU A 139 -10.72 -8.72 25.15
CA GLU A 139 -10.44 -8.57 26.58
C GLU A 139 -11.44 -7.66 27.29
N LEU A 140 -11.88 -6.58 26.63
CA LEU A 140 -12.94 -5.72 27.14
C LEU A 140 -14.27 -6.47 27.27
N THR A 141 -14.62 -7.28 26.26
CA THR A 141 -15.90 -8.00 26.23
C THR A 141 -15.96 -9.12 27.27
N SER A 142 -14.84 -9.83 27.48
CA SER A 142 -14.72 -10.88 28.50
C SER A 142 -14.45 -10.34 29.92
N LEU A 143 -14.32 -9.03 30.08
CA LEU A 143 -13.94 -8.42 31.36
C LEU A 143 -14.92 -8.75 32.49
N PHE A 144 -16.22 -8.83 32.19
CA PHE A 144 -17.26 -9.10 33.20
C PHE A 144 -17.41 -10.57 33.61
N GLU A 145 -16.65 -11.49 33.00
CA GLU A 145 -16.58 -12.89 33.42
C GLU A 145 -15.71 -13.08 34.70
N GLN A 146 -15.04 -12.01 35.14
CA GLN A 146 -14.05 -12.02 36.23
C GLN A 146 -14.62 -11.49 37.55
N THR A 147 -13.90 -11.74 38.65
CA THR A 147 -14.24 -11.13 39.95
C THR A 147 -13.97 -9.62 39.98
N SER A 148 -14.64 -8.87 40.86
CA SER A 148 -14.53 -7.39 40.90
C SER A 148 -13.11 -6.85 41.09
N ASN A 149 -12.28 -7.49 41.93
CA ASN A 149 -10.88 -7.09 42.11
C ASN A 149 -10.04 -7.37 40.85
N GLU A 150 -10.22 -8.54 40.21
CA GLU A 150 -9.51 -8.90 38.98
C GLU A 150 -9.90 -8.00 37.80
N ARG A 151 -11.18 -7.60 37.70
CA ARG A 151 -11.67 -6.67 36.68
C ARG A 151 -10.91 -5.35 36.67
N LYS A 152 -10.62 -4.82 37.86
CA LYS A 152 -9.92 -3.54 38.00
C LYS A 152 -8.48 -3.63 37.51
N ASP A 153 -7.77 -4.69 37.88
CA ASP A 153 -6.38 -4.88 37.47
C ASP A 153 -6.27 -5.21 35.97
N LYS A 154 -7.21 -6.01 35.45
CA LYS A 154 -7.34 -6.24 34.00
C LYS A 154 -7.63 -4.96 33.23
N LEU A 155 -8.54 -4.11 33.70
CA LEU A 155 -8.82 -2.84 33.03
C LEU A 155 -7.56 -1.96 32.97
N LYS A 156 -6.75 -1.93 34.02
CA LYS A 156 -5.46 -1.22 34.00
C LYS A 156 -4.50 -1.80 32.96
N GLN A 157 -4.45 -3.13 32.83
CA GLN A 157 -3.63 -3.79 31.81
C GLN A 157 -4.11 -3.44 30.40
N ILE A 158 -5.42 -3.49 30.14
CA ILE A 158 -6.03 -3.10 28.86
C ILE A 158 -5.71 -1.64 28.51
N ILE A 159 -5.82 -0.73 29.48
CA ILE A 159 -5.49 0.69 29.27
C ILE A 159 -4.01 0.88 28.90
N ARG A 160 -3.10 0.16 29.58
CA ARG A 160 -1.67 0.17 29.25
C ARG A 160 -1.42 -0.38 27.84
N HIS A 161 -2.05 -1.49 27.50
CA HIS A 161 -1.94 -2.09 26.16
C HIS A 161 -2.43 -1.13 25.08
N HIS A 162 -3.61 -0.55 25.26
CA HIS A 162 -4.18 0.43 24.32
C HIS A 162 -3.28 1.66 24.17
N SER A 163 -2.73 2.20 25.26
CA SER A 163 -1.79 3.32 25.21
C SER A 163 -0.52 2.98 24.42
N ALA A 164 0.05 1.79 24.65
CA ALA A 164 1.24 1.35 23.93
C ALA A 164 0.98 1.15 22.43
N VAL A 165 -0.19 0.63 22.06
CA VAL A 165 -0.62 0.48 20.66
C VAL A 165 -0.80 1.84 19.98
N ILE A 166 -1.36 2.83 20.68
CA ILE A 166 -1.47 4.22 20.19
C ILE A 166 -0.09 4.82 19.94
N GLU A 167 0.84 4.68 20.89
CA GLU A 167 2.21 5.20 20.78
C GLU A 167 2.95 4.56 19.61
N LEU A 168 2.86 3.24 19.47
CA LEU A 168 3.41 2.50 18.33
C LEU A 168 2.84 3.04 17.00
N ASN A 169 1.51 3.16 16.88
CA ASN A 169 0.89 3.71 15.69
C ASN A 169 1.39 5.12 15.37
N ASN A 170 1.52 5.99 16.36
CA ASN A 170 1.99 7.37 16.16
C ASN A 170 3.44 7.42 15.66
N SER A 171 4.32 6.61 16.26
CA SER A 171 5.72 6.49 15.82
C SER A 171 5.84 5.98 14.38
N ILE A 172 5.08 4.93 14.04
CA ILE A 172 5.05 4.38 12.69
C ILE A 172 4.48 5.40 11.70
N CYS A 173 3.35 6.03 12.01
CA CYS A 173 2.74 7.04 11.15
C CYS A 173 3.70 8.19 10.86
N LYS A 174 4.47 8.65 11.87
CA LYS A 174 5.48 9.69 11.69
C LYS A 174 6.58 9.26 10.73
N GLY A 175 7.09 8.04 10.87
CA GLY A 175 8.13 7.50 9.98
C GLY A 175 7.62 7.22 8.56
N LEU A 176 6.39 6.73 8.42
CA LEU A 176 5.79 6.41 7.12
C LEU A 176 5.33 7.64 6.34
N ASN A 177 5.02 8.76 6.99
CA ASN A 177 4.41 9.93 6.33
C ASN A 177 5.23 10.44 5.14
N GLN A 178 6.54 10.59 5.29
CA GLN A 178 7.42 11.06 4.20
C GLN A 178 7.51 10.05 3.05
N MET A 179 7.56 8.75 3.38
CA MET A 179 7.56 7.69 2.38
C MET A 179 6.25 7.65 1.58
N LEU A 180 5.11 7.67 2.28
CA LEU A 180 3.79 7.64 1.67
C LEU A 180 3.53 8.87 0.80
N LEU A 181 4.02 10.04 1.20
CA LEU A 181 3.98 11.25 0.37
C LEU A 181 4.71 11.03 -0.96
N MET A 182 5.97 10.60 -0.92
CA MET A 182 6.76 10.35 -2.14
C MET A 182 6.11 9.29 -3.03
N TYR A 183 5.60 8.22 -2.41
CA TYR A 183 4.90 7.17 -3.14
C TYR A 183 3.64 7.69 -3.82
N THR A 184 2.86 8.53 -3.15
CA THR A 184 1.65 9.15 -3.71
C THR A 184 1.96 10.04 -4.92
N VAL A 185 3.04 10.81 -4.86
CA VAL A 185 3.49 11.64 -6.00
C VAL A 185 3.92 10.77 -7.18
N MET A 186 4.72 9.72 -6.92
CA MET A 186 5.17 8.81 -7.97
C MET A 186 4.00 8.08 -8.63
N LEU A 187 3.02 7.64 -7.84
CA LEU A 187 1.78 7.04 -8.34
C LEU A 187 1.00 7.98 -9.26
N ALA A 188 0.85 9.25 -8.87
CA ALA A 188 0.14 10.23 -9.68
C ALA A 188 0.82 10.41 -11.05
N ILE A 189 2.16 10.48 -11.07
CA ILE A 189 2.94 10.56 -12.31
C ILE A 189 2.72 9.29 -13.14
N ILE A 190 2.84 8.11 -12.55
CA ILE A 190 2.66 6.83 -13.26
C ILE A 190 1.26 6.71 -13.85
N PHE A 191 0.20 7.04 -13.09
CA PHE A 191 -1.17 7.01 -13.59
C PHE A 191 -1.39 8.00 -14.73
N SER A 192 -0.81 9.20 -14.64
CA SER A 192 -0.91 10.19 -15.72
C SER A 192 -0.22 9.70 -17.00
N VAL A 193 1.00 9.19 -16.91
CA VAL A 193 1.78 8.70 -18.06
C VAL A 193 1.15 7.45 -18.67
N CYS A 194 0.83 6.43 -17.85
CA CYS A 194 0.20 5.21 -18.34
C CYS A 194 -1.17 5.50 -18.96
N GLY A 195 -1.98 6.34 -18.31
CA GLY A 195 -3.30 6.71 -18.82
C GLY A 195 -3.22 7.49 -20.14
N PHE A 196 -2.29 8.44 -20.26
CA PHE A 196 -2.06 9.16 -21.51
C PHE A 196 -1.62 8.23 -22.66
N GLN A 197 -0.67 7.33 -22.38
CA GLN A 197 -0.19 6.38 -23.38
C GLN A 197 -1.30 5.42 -23.83
N MET A 198 -2.13 4.95 -22.89
CA MET A 198 -3.31 4.16 -23.24
C MET A 198 -4.28 4.94 -24.15
N LEU A 199 -4.56 6.22 -23.84
CA LEU A 199 -5.42 7.05 -24.69
C LEU A 199 -4.85 7.26 -26.09
N ASN A 200 -3.56 7.57 -26.21
CA ASN A 200 -2.90 7.72 -27.52
C ASN A 200 -3.06 6.46 -28.37
N ILE A 201 -2.85 5.28 -27.77
CA ILE A 201 -2.96 4.00 -28.46
C ILE A 201 -4.41 3.73 -28.91
N ILE A 202 -5.39 4.06 -28.06
CA ILE A 202 -6.82 3.91 -28.38
C ILE A 202 -7.20 4.82 -29.57
N VAL A 203 -6.77 6.08 -29.55
CA VAL A 203 -7.09 7.07 -30.60
C VAL A 203 -6.43 6.69 -31.92
N THR A 204 -5.14 6.33 -31.89
CA THR A 204 -4.36 5.93 -33.08
C THR A 204 -4.68 4.52 -33.59
N LYS A 205 -5.64 3.82 -32.97
CA LYS A 205 -6.05 2.43 -33.28
C LYS A 205 -4.88 1.46 -33.33
N ILE A 206 -3.92 1.65 -32.43
CA ILE A 206 -2.74 0.80 -32.30
C ILE A 206 -3.13 -0.54 -31.62
N GLU A 207 -2.36 -1.59 -31.94
CA GLU A 207 -2.54 -2.99 -31.53
C GLU A 207 -2.69 -3.23 -30.01
N PHE A 208 -3.46 -4.27 -29.66
CA PHE A 208 -3.82 -4.66 -28.29
C PHE A 208 -2.63 -4.82 -27.34
N TRP A 209 -1.51 -5.38 -27.82
CA TRP A 209 -0.31 -5.65 -27.02
C TRP A 209 0.33 -4.39 -26.44
N ALA A 210 0.23 -3.25 -27.15
CA ALA A 210 0.75 -1.98 -26.67
C ALA A 210 -0.08 -1.43 -25.48
N ILE A 211 -1.42 -1.58 -25.52
CA ILE A 211 -2.31 -1.20 -24.41
C ILE A 211 -2.03 -2.07 -23.18
N GLN A 212 -1.86 -3.37 -23.41
CA GLN A 212 -1.74 -4.36 -22.35
C GLN A 212 -0.59 -4.05 -21.39
N ARG A 213 0.57 -3.61 -21.90
CA ARG A 213 1.73 -3.18 -21.09
C ARG A 213 1.36 -2.11 -20.07
N TYR A 214 0.67 -1.06 -20.49
CA TYR A 214 0.29 0.05 -19.62
C TYR A 214 -0.84 -0.34 -18.67
N LEU A 215 -1.78 -1.17 -19.13
CA LEU A 215 -2.88 -1.70 -18.32
C LEU A 215 -2.35 -2.53 -17.13
N VAL A 216 -1.36 -3.40 -17.35
CA VAL A 216 -0.74 -4.20 -16.29
C VAL A 216 -0.09 -3.29 -15.24
N VAL A 217 0.67 -2.28 -15.65
CA VAL A 217 1.26 -1.34 -14.69
C VAL A 217 0.16 -0.59 -13.91
N PHE A 218 -0.85 -0.09 -14.60
CA PHE A 218 -1.96 0.66 -14.01
C PHE A 218 -2.73 -0.16 -12.96
N LEU A 219 -3.07 -1.41 -13.28
CA LEU A 219 -3.79 -2.31 -12.38
C LEU A 219 -2.94 -2.69 -11.15
N GLY A 220 -1.64 -2.93 -11.34
CA GLY A 220 -0.74 -3.30 -10.24
C GLY A 220 -0.63 -2.24 -9.16
N TYR A 221 -0.38 -1.00 -9.60
CA TYR A 221 -0.32 0.15 -8.70
C TYR A 221 -1.69 0.44 -8.06
N SER A 222 -2.78 0.31 -8.81
CA SER A 222 -4.14 0.44 -8.28
C SER A 222 -4.43 -0.58 -7.18
N MET A 223 -4.00 -1.84 -7.36
CA MET A 223 -4.19 -2.91 -6.39
C MET A 223 -3.49 -2.63 -5.06
N ILE A 224 -2.24 -2.16 -5.10
CA ILE A 224 -1.52 -1.76 -3.88
C ILE A 224 -2.21 -0.59 -3.17
N CYS A 225 -2.59 0.44 -3.93
CA CYS A 225 -3.26 1.61 -3.36
C CYS A 225 -4.58 1.22 -2.68
N TRP A 226 -5.35 0.35 -3.34
CA TRP A 226 -6.59 -0.17 -2.80
C TRP A 226 -6.35 -0.95 -1.51
N PHE A 227 -5.36 -1.84 -1.50
CA PHE A 227 -5.05 -2.65 -0.31
C PHE A 227 -4.61 -1.80 0.88
N LEU A 228 -3.73 -0.82 0.66
CA LEU A 228 -3.30 0.09 1.72
C LEU A 228 -4.48 0.94 2.25
N SER A 229 -5.37 1.38 1.36
CA SER A 229 -6.56 2.15 1.73
C SER A 229 -7.59 1.31 2.48
N PHE A 230 -7.71 0.02 2.15
CA PHE A 230 -8.52 -0.93 2.90
C PHE A 230 -7.99 -1.10 4.33
N LEU A 231 -6.68 -1.30 4.49
CA LEU A 231 -6.06 -1.42 5.81
C LEU A 231 -6.18 -0.14 6.63
N GLY A 232 -6.00 1.03 6.00
CA GLY A 232 -6.18 2.31 6.66
C GLY A 232 -7.61 2.51 7.16
N GLN A 233 -8.62 2.14 6.37
CA GLN A 233 -10.01 2.18 6.82
C GLN A 233 -10.26 1.20 7.97
N MET A 234 -9.79 -0.05 7.83
CA MET A 234 -9.96 -1.09 8.84
C MET A 234 -9.32 -0.68 10.17
N LEU A 235 -8.16 -0.03 10.15
CA LEU A 235 -7.53 0.53 11.35
C LEU A 235 -8.42 1.58 12.04
N MET A 236 -8.99 2.50 11.26
CA MET A 236 -9.90 3.52 11.78
C MET A 236 -11.14 2.89 12.42
N ASP A 237 -11.76 1.93 11.72
CA ASP A 237 -12.97 1.26 12.19
C ASP A 237 -12.70 0.44 13.47
N GLU A 238 -11.64 -0.36 13.51
CA GLU A 238 -11.33 -1.18 14.68
C GLU A 238 -10.82 -0.37 15.87
N SER A 239 -10.17 0.78 15.64
CA SER A 239 -9.77 1.68 16.73
C SER A 239 -10.99 2.31 17.43
N THR A 240 -11.99 2.75 16.67
CA THR A 240 -13.23 3.31 17.24
C THR A 240 -14.14 2.24 17.84
N ARG A 241 -14.08 1.00 17.35
CA ARG A 241 -14.81 -0.13 17.93
C ARG A 241 -14.39 -0.43 19.38
N VAL A 242 -13.13 -0.16 19.76
CA VAL A 242 -12.69 -0.25 21.17
C VAL A 242 -13.56 0.61 22.08
N ALA A 243 -13.91 1.84 21.67
CA ALA A 243 -14.80 2.70 22.44
C ALA A 243 -16.21 2.11 22.57
N THR A 244 -16.72 1.50 21.51
CA THR A 244 -18.04 0.85 21.49
C THR A 244 -18.06 -0.37 22.42
N CYS A 245 -17.04 -1.23 22.36
CA CYS A 245 -16.88 -2.38 23.26
C CYS A 245 -16.81 -1.91 24.72
N ALA A 246 -15.97 -0.91 25.03
CA ALA A 246 -15.85 -0.37 26.38
C ALA A 246 -17.14 0.29 26.88
N TYR A 247 -17.95 0.87 26.01
CA TYR A 247 -19.24 1.46 26.38
C TYR A 247 -20.29 0.40 26.72
N ASN A 248 -20.29 -0.72 26.00
CA ASN A 248 -21.31 -1.77 26.09
C ASN A 248 -21.20 -2.68 27.32
N ILE A 249 -20.08 -2.64 28.05
CA ILE A 249 -19.95 -3.42 29.28
C ILE A 249 -20.72 -2.75 30.44
N GLU A 250 -21.07 -3.51 31.49
CA GLU A 250 -21.87 -3.02 32.62
C GLU A 250 -21.04 -2.15 33.60
N TRP A 251 -20.20 -1.24 33.09
CA TRP A 251 -19.25 -0.47 33.88
C TRP A 251 -19.88 0.41 34.97
N TYR A 252 -21.17 0.76 34.83
CA TYR A 252 -21.92 1.56 35.79
C TYR A 252 -22.21 0.81 37.10
N THR A 253 -22.04 -0.51 37.16
CA THR A 253 -22.21 -1.30 38.39
C THR A 253 -20.95 -1.33 39.26
N GLU A 254 -19.79 -0.94 38.70
CA GLU A 254 -18.50 -1.01 39.39
C GLU A 254 -18.20 0.23 40.24
N SER A 255 -17.13 0.14 41.03
CA SER A 255 -16.58 1.25 41.82
C SER A 255 -16.36 2.53 41.00
N LEU A 256 -16.44 3.70 41.66
CA LEU A 256 -16.20 5.00 41.03
C LEU A 256 -14.84 5.09 40.33
N GLU A 257 -13.80 4.47 40.88
CA GLU A 257 -12.47 4.45 40.26
C GLU A 257 -12.48 3.70 38.92
N PHE A 258 -13.18 2.56 38.84
CA PHE A 258 -13.36 1.80 37.60
C PHE A 258 -14.10 2.64 36.54
N GLN A 259 -15.19 3.30 36.96
CA GLN A 259 -15.98 4.15 36.08
C GLN A 259 -15.15 5.31 35.50
N HIS A 260 -14.26 5.91 36.30
CA HIS A 260 -13.38 6.97 35.78
C HIS A 260 -12.38 6.42 34.75
N MET A 261 -11.72 5.29 35.05
CA MET A 261 -10.74 4.68 34.13
C MET A 261 -11.36 4.35 32.78
N ILE A 262 -12.54 3.73 32.76
CA ILE A 262 -13.19 3.36 31.50
C ILE A 262 -13.70 4.56 30.71
N LYS A 263 -14.18 5.62 31.39
CA LYS A 263 -14.56 6.87 30.72
C LYS A 263 -13.37 7.49 29.98
N PHE A 264 -12.19 7.50 30.59
CA PHE A 264 -10.98 7.96 29.91
C PHE A 264 -10.62 7.07 28.71
N LEU A 265 -10.75 5.76 28.84
CA LEU A 265 -10.53 4.83 27.73
C LEU A 265 -11.50 5.12 26.57
N ILE A 266 -12.80 5.27 26.83
CA ILE A 266 -13.82 5.58 25.83
C ILE A 266 -13.53 6.92 25.15
N LEU A 267 -13.23 7.96 25.93
CA LEU A 267 -12.88 9.29 25.39
C LEU A 267 -11.67 9.21 24.46
N ARG A 268 -10.63 8.46 24.84
CA ARG A 268 -9.42 8.31 24.03
C ARG A 268 -9.67 7.48 22.77
N ALA A 269 -10.41 6.37 22.87
CA ALA A 269 -10.69 5.44 21.78
C ALA A 269 -11.68 6.00 20.74
N ASN A 270 -12.48 7.02 21.09
CA ASN A 270 -13.34 7.73 20.14
C ASN A 270 -12.56 8.56 19.11
N GLU A 271 -11.30 8.90 19.39
CA GLU A 271 -10.41 9.46 18.38
C GLU A 271 -9.76 8.32 17.58
N PRO A 272 -10.09 8.17 16.28
CA PRO A 272 -9.61 7.05 15.48
C PRO A 272 -8.09 7.09 15.31
N LEU A 273 -7.48 5.90 15.24
CA LEU A 273 -6.11 5.76 14.77
C LEU A 273 -6.08 5.91 13.26
N VAL A 274 -5.32 6.89 12.78
CA VAL A 274 -5.29 7.25 11.36
C VAL A 274 -3.86 7.21 10.83
N VAL A 275 -3.67 6.48 9.74
CA VAL A 275 -2.48 6.60 8.90
C VAL A 275 -2.67 7.77 7.95
N ARG A 276 -1.84 8.81 8.07
CA ARG A 276 -1.86 9.96 7.17
C ARG A 276 -0.84 9.78 6.07
N SER A 277 -1.25 10.04 4.83
CA SER A 277 -0.35 10.24 3.70
C SER A 277 -0.26 11.74 3.41
N ALA A 278 0.94 12.23 3.12
CA ALA A 278 1.19 13.60 2.68
C ALA A 278 0.87 14.70 3.70
N SER A 279 0.67 14.38 5.00
CA SER A 279 0.13 15.32 6.01
C SER A 279 -1.20 16.01 5.63
N ILE A 280 -1.86 15.62 4.53
CA ILE A 280 -3.02 16.31 3.96
C ILE A 280 -4.24 15.39 3.89
N SER A 281 -4.06 14.08 3.72
CA SER A 281 -5.19 13.14 3.56
C SER A 281 -4.98 11.84 4.34
N ASN A 282 -6.06 11.36 4.95
CA ASN A 282 -6.10 10.06 5.60
C ASN A 282 -6.05 8.96 4.56
N VAL A 283 -5.32 7.88 4.82
CA VAL A 283 -5.33 6.69 3.96
C VAL A 283 -6.62 5.93 4.23
N SER A 284 -7.59 6.04 3.33
CA SER A 284 -8.92 5.44 3.46
C SER A 284 -9.53 5.15 2.10
N PHE A 285 -10.61 4.36 2.07
CA PHE A 285 -11.37 4.14 0.84
C PHE A 285 -11.87 5.44 0.20
N GLY A 286 -12.26 6.43 1.01
CA GLY A 286 -12.67 7.73 0.51
C GLY A 286 -11.55 8.43 -0.27
N SER A 287 -10.33 8.39 0.26
CA SER A 287 -9.15 8.95 -0.43
C SER A 287 -8.82 8.18 -1.71
N PHE A 288 -8.89 6.85 -1.70
CA PHE A 288 -8.69 6.04 -2.90
C PHE A 288 -9.74 6.34 -3.98
N ALA A 289 -11.03 6.37 -3.62
CA ALA A 289 -12.11 6.70 -4.53
C ALA A 289 -11.94 8.09 -5.14
N LYS A 290 -11.47 9.07 -4.34
CA LYS A 290 -11.14 10.41 -4.83
C LYS A 290 -10.00 10.38 -5.84
N VAL A 291 -8.93 9.62 -5.60
CA VAL A 291 -7.81 9.45 -6.55
C VAL A 291 -8.28 8.81 -7.86
N VAL A 292 -9.11 7.75 -7.79
CA VAL A 292 -9.64 7.09 -9.00
C VAL A 292 -10.57 8.03 -9.78
N SER A 293 -11.49 8.72 -9.09
CA SER A 293 -12.44 9.65 -9.71
C SER A 293 -11.74 10.85 -10.37
N THR A 294 -10.74 11.41 -9.70
CA THR A 294 -9.93 12.50 -10.28
C THR A 294 -9.14 12.01 -11.49
N THR A 295 -8.47 10.85 -11.39
CA THR A 295 -7.75 10.25 -12.52
C THR A 295 -8.67 10.02 -13.71
N TYR A 296 -9.86 9.45 -13.50
CA TYR A 296 -10.86 9.26 -14.56
C TYR A 296 -11.27 10.59 -15.20
N SER A 297 -11.55 11.62 -14.39
CA SER A 297 -11.94 12.95 -14.88
C SER A 297 -10.85 13.58 -15.75
N TYR A 298 -9.58 13.48 -15.32
CA TYR A 298 -8.44 13.94 -16.11
C TYR A 298 -8.30 13.17 -17.43
N LEU A 299 -8.40 11.83 -17.40
CA LEU A 299 -8.31 11.02 -18.62
C LEU A 299 -9.46 11.30 -19.59
N ALA A 300 -10.69 11.47 -19.10
CA ALA A 300 -11.83 11.83 -19.93
C ALA A 300 -11.65 13.22 -20.59
N MET A 301 -11.12 14.19 -19.84
CA MET A 301 -10.79 15.51 -20.37
C MET A 301 -9.72 15.43 -21.46
N MET A 302 -8.63 14.70 -21.22
CA MET A 302 -7.57 14.50 -22.21
C MET A 302 -8.08 13.80 -23.47
N TYR A 303 -8.87 12.74 -23.31
CA TYR A 303 -9.49 12.03 -24.43
C TYR A 303 -10.34 12.95 -25.31
N LYS A 304 -11.16 13.81 -24.69
CA LYS A 304 -11.96 14.79 -25.42
C LYS A 304 -11.10 15.79 -26.20
N MET A 305 -10.00 16.28 -25.60
CA MET A 305 -9.08 17.19 -26.29
C MET A 305 -8.40 16.53 -27.50
N MET A 306 -8.01 15.26 -27.38
CA MET A 306 -7.39 14.51 -28.48
C MET A 306 -8.32 14.37 -29.68
N ILE A 307 -9.58 13.97 -29.44
CA ILE A 307 -10.58 13.82 -30.52
C ILE A 307 -10.90 15.17 -31.19
N LEU A 308 -11.01 16.24 -30.39
CA LEU A 308 -11.24 17.58 -30.93
C LEU A 308 -10.08 18.08 -31.80
N ASN A 309 -8.87 17.59 -31.56
CA ASN A 309 -7.70 17.93 -32.36
C ASN A 309 -7.61 17.11 -33.67
N GLU A 310 -8.15 15.88 -33.70
CA GLU A 310 -8.23 15.08 -34.94
C GLU A 310 -9.36 15.52 -35.89
N THR A 311 -10.34 16.27 -35.39
CA THR A 311 -11.50 16.74 -36.18
C THR A 311 -11.31 18.11 -36.81
N LYS A 312 -10.15 18.76 -36.60
CA LYS A 312 -9.74 20.01 -37.25
C LYS A 312 -8.69 19.75 -38.31
#